data_AF-A0A562IIR8-F1
#
_entry.id   AF-A0A562IIR8-F1
#
_cell.length_a   1.000
_cell.length_b   1.000
_cell.length_c   1.000
_cell.angle_alpha   90.00
_cell.angle_beta   90.00
_cell.angle_gamma   90.00
#
_symmetry.space_group_name_H-M   'P 1'
#
loop_
_entity.id
_entity.type
_entity.pdbx_description
1 polymer ?
#
loop_
_entity_poly.entity_id
_entity_poly.type
_entity_poly.pdbx_seq_one_letter_code
_entity_poly.pdbx_strand_id
1 'polypeptide(L)'
;MIRRTGARWTALAVLAAVLSVPGTAVAQDDKPGPSKPTDCPVETVDDKGNVTIVYVPEGTTYGLIHCEGGDWKFGWFPFDSASMATADVITVDDRGGVKVDEAVIDGRAGDIRAGEVKYILEAAGVSDPYEPDQAVVRSEDGKELYTTQELTEKTTIADLADKAGTEAPTVEFSNRKWPKFTITFKCKLLPPWCSIIIRW
;
A
#
# COMPACT_ATOMS: atom_id res chain seq x y z
N MET A 1 -36.19 5.62 -84.74
CA MET A 1 -35.97 4.19 -84.42
C MET A 1 -34.83 4.12 -83.39
N ILE A 2 -35.11 3.84 -82.11
CA ILE A 2 -34.90 2.52 -81.45
C ILE A 2 -33.40 2.13 -81.53
N ARG A 3 -32.57 2.09 -80.48
CA ARG A 3 -32.63 1.38 -79.18
C ARG A 3 -31.44 1.88 -78.32
N ARG A 4 -31.63 2.30 -77.07
CA ARG A 4 -31.58 1.53 -75.79
C ARG A 4 -30.17 1.27 -75.21
N THR A 5 -29.91 2.01 -74.13
CA THR A 5 -29.49 1.57 -72.77
C THR A 5 -28.30 0.62 -72.59
N GLY A 6 -27.42 1.02 -71.67
CA GLY A 6 -27.00 0.12 -70.59
C GLY A 6 -25.52 0.11 -70.24
N ALA A 7 -24.93 1.24 -69.82
CA ALA A 7 -23.64 1.22 -69.12
C ALA A 7 -23.91 1.09 -67.61
N ARG A 8 -23.67 -0.12 -67.09
CA ARG A 8 -23.75 -0.47 -65.67
C ARG A 8 -22.75 0.37 -64.87
N TRP A 9 -23.27 1.18 -63.97
CA TRP A 9 -22.54 1.76 -62.85
C TRP A 9 -22.44 0.69 -61.77
N THR A 10 -21.26 0.10 -61.56
CA THR A 10 -20.97 -0.67 -60.34
C THR A 10 -20.64 0.32 -59.23
N ALA A 11 -21.63 0.60 -58.39
CA ALA A 11 -21.48 1.33 -57.15
C ALA A 11 -20.60 0.53 -56.17
N LEU A 12 -19.63 1.22 -55.57
CA LEU A 12 -18.92 0.76 -54.38
C LEU A 12 -19.93 0.47 -53.27
N ALA A 13 -20.03 -0.78 -52.84
CA ALA A 13 -20.62 -1.11 -51.55
C ALA A 13 -19.53 -0.98 -50.49
N VAL A 14 -19.64 0.06 -49.68
CA VAL A 14 -18.84 0.31 -48.49
C VAL A 14 -19.11 -0.82 -47.50
N LEU A 15 -18.10 -1.65 -47.22
CA LEU A 15 -18.11 -2.53 -46.06
C LEU A 15 -18.16 -1.65 -44.81
N ALA A 16 -19.32 -1.61 -44.16
CA ALA A 16 -19.46 -1.06 -42.82
C ALA A 16 -18.63 -1.94 -41.87
N ALA A 17 -17.41 -1.51 -41.59
CA ALA A 17 -16.62 -2.04 -40.49
C ALA A 17 -17.33 -1.64 -39.20
N VAL A 18 -18.10 -2.57 -38.63
CA VAL A 18 -18.53 -2.45 -37.24
C VAL A 18 -17.24 -2.54 -36.41
N LEU A 19 -16.78 -1.39 -35.92
CA LEU A 19 -15.75 -1.32 -34.91
C LEU A 19 -16.33 -1.99 -33.65
N SER A 20 -16.09 -3.29 -33.53
CA SER A 20 -16.20 -4.00 -32.27
C SER A 20 -15.20 -3.34 -31.32
N VAL A 21 -15.73 -2.45 -30.48
CA VAL A 21 -15.03 -1.88 -29.33
C VAL A 21 -14.53 -3.08 -28.52
N PRO A 22 -13.22 -3.25 -28.29
CA PRO A 22 -12.76 -4.25 -27.35
C PRO A 22 -13.32 -3.84 -25.99
N GLY A 23 -14.36 -4.56 -25.53
CA GLY A 23 -14.78 -4.49 -24.16
C GLY A 23 -13.55 -4.77 -23.32
N THR A 24 -13.19 -3.82 -22.45
CA THR A 24 -12.22 -4.07 -21.40
C THR A 24 -12.72 -5.31 -20.66
N ALA A 25 -12.03 -6.43 -20.83
CA ALA A 25 -12.22 -7.58 -19.99
C ALA A 25 -11.86 -7.10 -18.58
N VAL A 26 -12.90 -6.78 -17.80
CA VAL A 26 -12.76 -6.70 -16.36
C VAL A 26 -12.38 -8.12 -15.99
N ALA A 27 -11.14 -8.32 -15.56
CA ALA A 27 -10.78 -9.57 -14.92
C ALA A 27 -11.79 -9.72 -13.78
N GLN A 28 -12.73 -10.63 -13.96
CA GLN A 28 -13.64 -11.00 -12.90
C GLN A 28 -12.72 -11.60 -11.85
N ASP A 29 -12.51 -10.86 -10.77
CA ASP A 29 -11.68 -11.31 -9.67
C ASP A 29 -12.42 -12.52 -9.09
N ASP A 30 -11.98 -13.74 -9.47
CA ASP A 30 -12.55 -15.02 -9.01
C ASP A 30 -12.33 -15.23 -7.49
N LYS A 31 -11.79 -14.21 -6.81
CA LYS A 31 -11.70 -14.16 -5.36
C LYS A 31 -13.12 -14.02 -4.78
N PRO A 32 -13.47 -14.80 -3.75
CA PRO A 32 -14.76 -14.67 -3.08
C PRO A 32 -14.93 -13.21 -2.64
N GLY A 33 -16.10 -12.62 -2.88
CA GLY A 33 -16.42 -11.30 -2.33
C GLY A 33 -16.77 -11.40 -0.84
N PRO A 34 -16.67 -10.30 -0.09
CA PRO A 34 -17.10 -10.27 1.30
C PRO A 34 -18.60 -10.54 1.44
N SER A 35 -19.02 -11.07 2.58
CA SER A 35 -20.45 -11.22 2.90
C SER A 35 -21.10 -9.86 3.20
N LYS A 36 -20.35 -8.93 3.80
CA LYS A 36 -20.75 -7.53 4.00
C LYS A 36 -19.64 -6.59 3.56
N PRO A 37 -19.95 -5.39 3.02
CA PRO A 37 -18.94 -4.40 2.64
C PRO A 37 -17.98 -3.99 3.77
N THR A 38 -18.38 -4.20 5.03
CA THR A 38 -17.60 -3.88 6.22
C THR A 38 -16.69 -5.02 6.68
N ASP A 39 -16.78 -6.20 6.06
CA ASP A 39 -15.93 -7.34 6.38
C ASP A 39 -14.54 -7.13 5.76
N CYS A 40 -13.49 -7.36 6.54
CA CYS A 40 -12.12 -7.12 6.10
C CYS A 40 -11.47 -8.39 5.54
N PRO A 41 -10.67 -8.30 4.47
CA PRO A 41 -10.00 -9.46 3.88
C PRO A 41 -8.75 -9.84 4.69
N VAL A 42 -8.54 -11.15 4.84
CA VAL A 42 -7.36 -11.76 5.46
C VAL A 42 -6.77 -12.73 4.46
N GLU A 43 -5.50 -12.53 4.12
CA GLU A 43 -4.70 -13.52 3.42
C GLU A 43 -4.23 -14.59 4.41
N THR A 44 -4.60 -15.83 4.18
CA THR A 44 -4.05 -16.99 4.88
C THR A 44 -3.10 -17.71 3.95
N VAL A 45 -1.88 -17.95 4.41
CA VAL A 45 -0.84 -18.68 3.66
C VAL A 45 -0.70 -20.08 4.25
N ASP A 46 -0.91 -21.11 3.43
CA ASP A 46 -0.70 -22.49 3.86
C ASP A 46 0.79 -22.89 3.87
N ASP A 47 1.10 -24.07 4.41
CA ASP A 47 2.47 -24.62 4.47
C ASP A 47 3.17 -24.77 3.11
N LYS A 48 2.41 -24.69 2.00
CA LYS A 48 2.90 -24.81 0.63
C LYS A 48 3.05 -23.44 -0.05
N GLY A 49 2.76 -22.34 0.67
CA GLY A 49 2.81 -20.98 0.16
C GLY A 49 1.59 -20.58 -0.68
N ASN A 50 0.50 -21.35 -0.64
CA ASN A 50 -0.73 -20.95 -1.33
C ASN A 50 -1.43 -19.87 -0.51
N VAL A 51 -1.77 -18.76 -1.16
CA VAL A 51 -2.50 -17.65 -0.57
C VAL A 51 -3.99 -17.84 -0.81
N THR A 52 -4.78 -17.78 0.26
CA THR A 52 -6.24 -17.76 0.21
C THR A 52 -6.76 -16.52 0.90
N ILE A 53 -7.80 -15.89 0.35
CA ILE A 53 -8.43 -14.73 0.98
C ILE A 53 -9.72 -15.17 1.66
N VAL A 54 -9.83 -14.88 2.94
CA VAL A 54 -11.04 -15.06 3.75
C VAL A 54 -11.49 -13.70 4.29
N TYR A 55 -12.80 -13.50 4.44
CA TYR A 55 -13.33 -12.26 5.00
C TYR A 55 -13.79 -12.49 6.42
N VAL A 56 -13.41 -11.58 7.30
CA VAL A 56 -13.79 -11.62 8.72
C VAL A 56 -14.71 -10.44 9.05
N PRO A 57 -15.65 -10.62 10.00
CA PRO A 57 -16.62 -9.58 10.31
C PRO A 57 -15.96 -8.32 10.89
N GLU A 58 -16.59 -7.17 10.64
CA GLU A 58 -16.25 -5.91 11.31
C GLU A 58 -16.16 -6.08 12.84
N GLY A 59 -15.16 -5.43 13.45
CA GLY A 59 -14.82 -5.58 14.86
C GLY A 59 -13.88 -6.76 15.17
N THR A 60 -13.55 -7.60 14.19
CA THR A 60 -12.49 -8.62 14.34
C THR A 60 -11.15 -7.93 14.62
N THR A 61 -10.38 -8.52 15.54
CA THR A 61 -9.06 -8.01 15.92
C THR A 61 -8.01 -9.11 15.76
N TYR A 62 -6.88 -8.77 15.16
CA TYR A 62 -5.67 -9.58 15.13
C TYR A 62 -4.51 -8.77 15.71
N GLY A 63 -4.03 -9.15 16.90
CA GLY A 63 -3.01 -8.37 17.61
C GLY A 63 -3.49 -6.94 17.90
N LEU A 64 -2.81 -5.95 17.33
CA LEU A 64 -3.12 -4.52 17.46
C LEU A 64 -3.89 -3.96 16.24
N ILE A 65 -4.33 -4.82 15.33
CA ILE A 65 -5.00 -4.46 14.08
C ILE A 65 -6.49 -4.81 14.18
N HIS A 66 -7.35 -3.85 13.85
CA HIS A 66 -8.80 -3.94 14.00
C HIS A 66 -9.49 -3.77 12.65
N CYS A 67 -10.44 -4.64 12.34
CA CYS A 67 -11.27 -4.51 11.16
C CYS A 67 -12.38 -3.46 11.39
N GLU A 68 -12.40 -2.38 10.62
CA GLU A 68 -13.38 -1.30 10.73
C GLU A 68 -13.71 -0.73 9.36
N GLY A 69 -14.99 -0.75 8.98
CA GLY A 69 -15.45 -0.17 7.70
C GLY A 69 -14.95 -0.86 6.44
N GLY A 70 -14.46 -2.11 6.53
CA GLY A 70 -13.91 -2.88 5.41
C GLY A 70 -12.38 -2.82 5.30
N ASP A 71 -11.73 -1.99 6.13
CA ASP A 71 -10.28 -1.84 6.15
C ASP A 71 -9.69 -2.28 7.49
N TRP A 72 -8.41 -2.64 7.47
CA TRP A 72 -7.63 -2.90 8.68
C TRP A 72 -7.02 -1.63 9.22
N LYS A 73 -7.44 -1.24 10.43
CA LYS A 73 -6.94 -0.05 11.12
C LYS A 73 -6.02 -0.42 12.25
N PHE A 74 -4.93 0.31 12.38
CA PHE A 74 -3.97 0.13 13.46
C PHE A 74 -3.22 1.43 13.77
N GLY A 75 -2.59 1.45 14.94
CA GLY A 75 -1.88 2.61 15.51
C GLY A 75 -2.62 3.20 16.71
N TRP A 76 -2.03 4.04 17.56
CA TRP A 76 -0.63 4.43 17.76
C TRP A 76 -0.37 4.61 19.24
N PHE A 77 -0.95 3.78 20.13
CA PHE A 77 -0.58 3.82 21.54
C PHE A 77 0.94 3.56 21.70
N PRO A 78 1.69 4.36 22.51
CA PRO A 78 1.24 5.42 23.43
C PRO A 78 1.19 6.86 22.85
N PHE A 79 1.32 7.04 21.55
CA PHE A 79 1.27 8.34 20.88
C PHE A 79 -0.19 8.73 20.58
N ASP A 80 -0.69 9.76 21.28
CA ASP A 80 -2.05 10.29 21.19
C ASP A 80 -2.35 10.91 19.80
N SER A 81 -2.54 10.06 18.80
CA SER A 81 -2.86 10.46 17.44
C SER A 81 -4.27 10.05 17.04
N ALA A 82 -4.99 10.99 16.43
CA ALA A 82 -6.29 10.70 15.82
C ALA A 82 -6.18 10.02 14.45
N SER A 83 -4.99 10.00 13.83
CA SER A 83 -4.76 9.37 12.52
C SER A 83 -4.33 7.92 12.72
N MET A 84 -5.17 6.99 12.29
CA MET A 84 -4.84 5.57 12.20
C MET A 84 -4.14 5.27 10.86
N ALA A 85 -3.29 4.26 10.86
CA ALA A 85 -2.85 3.62 9.63
C ALA A 85 -3.93 2.66 9.15
N THR A 86 -4.14 2.61 7.85
CA THR A 86 -5.14 1.77 7.19
C THR A 86 -4.46 0.84 6.22
N ALA A 87 -4.78 -0.45 6.26
CA ALA A 87 -4.34 -1.45 5.30
C ALA A 87 -5.55 -2.15 4.67
N ASP A 88 -5.48 -2.38 3.37
CA ASP A 88 -6.58 -3.03 2.64
C ASP A 88 -6.67 -4.52 2.98
N VAL A 89 -5.55 -5.15 3.34
CA VAL A 89 -5.44 -6.58 3.65
C VAL A 89 -4.33 -6.85 4.66
N ILE A 90 -4.52 -7.87 5.49
CA ILE A 90 -3.46 -8.43 6.34
C ILE A 90 -3.18 -9.87 5.96
N THR A 91 -1.97 -10.34 6.24
CA THR A 91 -1.61 -11.74 6.12
C THR A 91 -1.52 -12.37 7.51
N VAL A 92 -2.16 -13.51 7.71
CA VAL A 92 -2.10 -14.28 8.97
C VAL A 92 -1.51 -15.66 8.68
N ASP A 93 -0.46 -16.03 9.41
CA ASP A 93 0.16 -17.34 9.30
C ASP A 93 -0.56 -18.42 10.15
N ASP A 94 -0.14 -19.68 10.01
CA ASP A 94 -0.69 -20.84 10.71
C ASP A 94 -0.58 -20.77 12.25
N ARG A 95 0.30 -19.90 12.75
CA ARG A 95 0.55 -19.64 14.17
C ARG A 95 -0.18 -18.40 14.69
N GLY A 96 -0.96 -17.73 13.83
CA GLY A 96 -1.65 -16.49 14.15
C GLY A 96 -0.74 -15.26 14.14
N GLY A 97 0.47 -15.37 13.59
CA GLY A 97 1.35 -14.24 13.32
C GLY A 97 0.75 -13.38 12.21
N VAL A 98 0.66 -12.08 12.45
CA VAL A 98 0.05 -11.11 11.54
C VAL A 98 1.16 -10.39 10.78
N LYS A 99 0.92 -10.05 9.51
CA LYS A 99 1.82 -9.25 8.68
C LYS A 99 1.03 -8.23 7.90
N VAL A 100 1.62 -7.05 7.75
CA VAL A 100 1.12 -5.97 6.88
C VAL A 100 2.27 -5.60 5.94
N ASP A 101 2.04 -5.68 4.63
CA ASP A 101 3.04 -5.32 3.63
C ASP A 101 2.93 -3.85 3.19
N GLU A 102 1.70 -3.34 3.11
CA GLU A 102 1.40 -1.96 2.75
C GLU A 102 0.28 -1.38 3.62
N ALA A 103 0.44 -0.11 4.01
CA ALA A 103 -0.56 0.66 4.71
C ALA A 103 -0.49 2.14 4.31
N VAL A 104 -1.54 2.91 4.60
CA VAL A 104 -1.62 4.34 4.34
C VAL A 104 -1.90 5.08 5.64
N ILE A 105 -1.30 6.25 5.80
CA ILE A 105 -1.62 7.18 6.89
C ILE A 105 -1.86 8.59 6.36
N ASP A 106 -3.06 9.08 6.62
CA ASP A 106 -3.47 10.44 6.25
C ASP A 106 -3.28 11.41 7.42
N GLY A 107 -2.77 12.61 7.12
CA GLY A 107 -2.71 13.71 8.08
C GLY A 107 -1.41 13.83 8.88
N ARG A 108 -0.49 12.85 8.82
CA ARG A 108 0.69 12.80 9.73
C ARG A 108 2.05 12.63 9.09
N ALA A 109 2.14 12.75 7.78
CA ALA A 109 3.34 12.38 7.04
C ALA A 109 4.67 12.93 7.59
N GLY A 110 4.69 14.23 7.91
CA GLY A 110 5.87 14.89 8.45
C GLY A 110 6.16 14.57 9.92
N ASP A 111 5.14 14.22 10.70
CA ASP A 111 5.23 14.10 12.16
C ASP A 111 5.67 12.72 12.64
N ILE A 112 5.77 11.74 11.73
CA ILE A 112 6.22 10.37 12.03
C ILE A 112 7.67 10.41 12.51
N ARG A 113 7.93 9.85 13.68
CA ARG A 113 9.23 9.84 14.34
C ARG A 113 9.96 8.51 14.17
N ALA A 114 11.29 8.54 14.17
CA ALA A 114 12.10 7.33 14.20
C ALA A 114 11.80 6.44 15.43
N GLY A 115 11.50 7.04 16.59
CA GLY A 115 11.12 6.29 17.80
C GLY A 115 9.74 5.65 17.74
N GLU A 116 8.88 6.11 16.81
CA GLU A 116 7.56 5.56 16.55
C GLU A 116 7.63 4.30 15.66
N VAL A 117 8.65 4.19 14.80
CA VAL A 117 8.83 3.06 13.85
C VAL A 117 8.73 1.69 14.52
N LYS A 118 9.30 1.53 15.72
CA LYS A 118 9.28 0.26 16.47
C LYS A 118 7.85 -0.23 16.77
N TYR A 119 6.94 0.70 17.05
CA TYR A 119 5.54 0.38 17.37
C TYR A 119 4.71 0.04 16.13
N ILE A 120 5.04 0.62 14.96
CA ILE A 120 4.44 0.17 13.69
C ILE A 120 4.83 -1.27 13.43
N LEU A 121 6.12 -1.57 13.57
CA LEU A 121 6.64 -2.88 13.27
C LEU A 121 6.11 -3.92 14.26
N GLU A 122 5.99 -3.59 15.54
CA GLU A 122 5.32 -4.41 16.54
C GLU A 122 3.86 -4.68 16.17
N ALA A 123 3.09 -3.64 15.81
CA ALA A 123 1.70 -3.79 15.37
C ALA A 123 1.57 -4.62 14.09
N ALA A 124 2.55 -4.51 13.19
CA ALA A 124 2.61 -5.26 11.95
C ALA A 124 3.14 -6.70 12.14
N GLY A 125 3.54 -7.11 13.34
CA GLY A 125 3.93 -8.49 13.67
C GLY A 125 5.42 -8.78 13.83
N VAL A 126 6.27 -7.75 13.91
CA VAL A 126 7.69 -7.93 14.28
C VAL A 126 7.79 -8.19 15.79
N SER A 127 8.14 -9.42 16.17
CA SER A 127 8.16 -9.87 17.56
C SER A 127 9.34 -9.36 18.39
N ASP A 128 10.44 -9.00 17.72
CA ASP A 128 11.64 -8.51 18.39
C ASP A 128 11.68 -6.98 18.40
N PRO A 129 12.20 -6.34 19.46
CA PRO A 129 12.29 -4.88 19.55
C PRO A 129 13.19 -4.34 18.43
N TYR A 130 12.57 -3.78 17.40
CA TYR A 130 13.26 -3.19 16.28
C TYR A 130 13.50 -1.70 16.54
N GLU A 131 14.76 -1.30 16.64
CA GLU A 131 15.13 0.11 16.74
C GLU A 131 15.92 0.50 15.49
N PRO A 132 15.40 1.40 14.63
CA PRO A 132 16.16 1.82 13.46
C PRO A 132 17.41 2.61 13.89
N ASP A 133 18.57 2.26 13.34
CA ASP A 133 19.85 2.95 13.57
C ASP A 133 20.32 3.73 12.33
N GLN A 134 19.54 3.67 11.25
CA GLN A 134 19.82 4.33 10.00
C GLN A 134 18.53 4.81 9.33
N ALA A 135 18.60 5.98 8.68
CA ALA A 135 17.59 6.44 7.75
C ALA A 135 18.24 6.85 6.42
N VAL A 136 17.57 6.47 5.32
CA VAL A 136 17.93 6.87 3.97
C VAL A 136 16.75 7.61 3.35
N VAL A 137 16.96 8.85 2.95
CA VAL A 137 15.98 9.68 2.25
C VAL A 137 16.27 9.66 0.77
N ARG A 138 15.26 9.33 -0.01
CA ARG A 138 15.30 9.30 -1.47
C ARG A 138 14.26 10.26 -2.05
N SER A 139 14.53 10.78 -3.24
CA SER A 139 13.52 11.46 -4.05
C SER A 139 12.51 10.46 -4.61
N GLU A 140 11.44 10.99 -5.21
CA GLU A 140 10.39 10.20 -5.86
C GLU A 140 10.91 9.28 -6.98
N ASP A 141 11.98 9.67 -7.66
CA ASP A 141 12.67 8.86 -8.69
C ASP A 141 13.61 7.78 -8.10
N GLY A 142 13.68 7.66 -6.77
CA GLY A 142 14.49 6.68 -6.07
C GLY A 142 15.96 7.06 -5.88
N LYS A 143 16.39 8.26 -6.27
CA LYS A 143 17.75 8.73 -6.03
C LYS A 143 17.96 9.04 -4.54
N GLU A 144 19.06 8.57 -3.97
CA GLU A 144 19.47 8.93 -2.61
C GLU A 144 19.82 10.42 -2.51
N LEU A 145 19.19 11.10 -1.55
CA LEU A 145 19.39 12.52 -1.26
C LEU A 145 20.16 12.73 0.04
N TYR A 146 19.87 11.92 1.05
CA TYR A 146 20.44 12.07 2.38
C TYR A 146 20.45 10.73 3.13
N THR A 147 21.55 10.42 3.81
CA THR A 147 21.66 9.23 4.67
C THR A 147 22.20 9.66 6.02
N THR A 148 21.61 9.15 7.10
CA THR A 148 22.06 9.44 8.47
C THR A 148 21.99 8.22 9.38
N GLN A 149 22.88 8.21 10.38
CA GLN A 149 22.87 7.30 11.52
C GLN A 149 22.59 8.04 12.84
N GLU A 150 22.48 9.37 12.77
CA GLU A 150 22.19 10.23 13.92
C GLU A 150 20.68 10.33 14.13
N LEU A 151 20.05 9.20 14.42
CA LEU A 151 18.64 9.12 14.74
C LEU A 151 18.42 9.26 16.24
N THR A 152 17.41 10.05 16.59
CA THR A 152 16.85 10.11 17.95
C THR A 152 15.40 9.69 17.91
N GLU A 153 14.82 9.31 19.04
CA GLU A 153 13.38 8.98 19.12
C GLU A 153 12.47 10.13 18.67
N LYS A 154 12.99 11.37 18.62
CA LYS A 154 12.26 12.58 18.22
C LYS A 154 12.46 12.97 16.76
N THR A 155 13.43 12.36 16.06
CA THR A 155 13.73 12.69 14.66
C THR A 155 12.53 12.36 13.80
N THR A 156 11.95 13.37 13.14
CA THR A 156 10.76 13.24 12.31
C THR A 156 11.09 13.02 10.83
N ILE A 157 10.12 12.56 10.05
CA ILE A 157 10.22 12.53 8.58
C ILE A 157 10.40 13.95 8.03
N ALA A 158 9.73 14.97 8.60
CA ALA A 158 9.93 16.36 8.21
C ALA A 158 11.38 16.83 8.44
N ASP A 159 11.99 16.50 9.60
CA ASP A 159 13.40 16.84 9.86
C ASP A 159 14.34 16.21 8.82
N LEU A 160 14.06 14.97 8.41
CA LEU A 160 14.83 14.26 7.40
C LEU A 160 14.62 14.85 6.00
N ALA A 161 13.38 15.25 5.69
CA ALA A 161 13.00 15.88 4.43
C ALA A 161 13.66 17.26 4.27
N ASP A 162 13.68 18.07 5.33
CA ASP A 162 14.34 19.38 5.37
C ASP A 162 15.84 19.26 5.13
N LYS A 163 16.50 18.28 5.76
CA LYS A 163 17.92 17.99 5.51
C LYS A 163 18.20 17.52 4.09
N ALA A 164 17.26 16.78 3.48
CA ALA A 164 17.36 16.30 2.12
C ALA A 164 16.93 17.33 1.06
N GLY A 165 16.25 18.41 1.45
CA GLY A 165 15.71 19.43 0.55
C GLY A 165 14.57 18.94 -0.34
N THR A 166 13.64 18.13 0.20
CA THR A 166 12.49 17.58 -0.55
C THR A 166 11.17 17.73 0.22
N GLU A 167 10.07 17.99 -0.50
CA GLU A 167 8.71 18.03 0.07
C GLU A 167 7.96 16.69 -0.10
N ALA A 168 8.54 15.76 -0.85
CA ALA A 168 8.02 14.43 -1.12
C ALA A 168 9.09 13.35 -0.81
N PRO A 169 9.45 13.17 0.47
CA PRO A 169 10.51 12.24 0.85
C PRO A 169 10.02 10.79 0.75
N THR A 170 10.88 9.92 0.21
CA THR A 170 10.83 8.48 0.48
C THR A 170 11.85 8.16 1.55
N VAL A 171 11.42 7.89 2.78
CA VAL A 171 12.29 7.60 3.92
C VAL A 171 12.30 6.10 4.22
N GLU A 172 13.46 5.48 4.11
CA GLU A 172 13.68 4.09 4.54
C GLU A 172 14.37 4.09 5.90
N PHE A 173 13.75 3.46 6.88
CA PHE A 173 14.37 3.17 8.18
C PHE A 173 14.85 1.72 8.20
N SER A 174 16.12 1.53 8.55
CA SER A 174 16.77 0.23 8.65
C SER A 174 17.51 0.07 9.98
N ASN A 175 17.72 -1.18 10.41
CA ASN A 175 18.63 -1.53 11.48
C ASN A 175 19.77 -2.38 10.89
N ARG A 176 20.99 -1.85 10.88
CA ARG A 176 22.14 -2.53 10.25
C ARG A 176 22.53 -3.83 10.95
N LYS A 177 22.17 -4.02 12.22
CA LYS A 177 22.39 -5.29 12.92
C LYS A 177 21.38 -6.33 12.48
N TRP A 178 20.16 -5.92 12.12
CA TRP A 178 19.06 -6.77 11.66
C TRP A 178 18.55 -6.34 10.28
N PRO A 179 19.33 -6.57 9.21
CA PRO A 179 19.03 -6.08 7.85
C PRO A 179 17.85 -6.78 7.18
N LYS A 180 17.17 -7.69 7.88
CA LYS A 180 16.03 -8.45 7.35
C LYS A 180 14.79 -7.58 7.20
N PHE A 181 14.65 -6.56 8.06
CA PHE A 181 13.48 -5.71 8.09
C PHE A 181 13.84 -4.32 7.59
N THR A 182 13.06 -3.81 6.64
CA THR A 182 13.07 -2.40 6.28
C THR A 182 11.64 -1.88 6.24
N ILE A 183 11.48 -0.62 6.64
CA ILE A 183 10.20 0.08 6.56
C ILE A 183 10.42 1.37 5.79
N THR A 184 9.65 1.52 4.73
CA THR A 184 9.73 2.65 3.80
C THR A 184 8.47 3.49 3.93
N PHE A 185 8.65 4.78 4.13
CA PHE A 185 7.60 5.78 4.14
C PHE A 185 7.71 6.61 2.86
N LYS A 186 6.73 6.50 1.98
CA LYS A 186 6.59 7.35 0.80
C LYS A 186 5.60 8.45 1.12
N CYS A 187 6.13 9.64 1.39
CA CYS A 187 5.35 10.71 1.97
C CYS A 187 5.22 11.90 1.04
N LYS A 188 4.09 12.60 1.17
CA LYS A 188 3.93 13.97 0.70
C LYS A 188 3.62 14.83 1.92
N LEU A 189 4.33 15.94 2.10
CA LEU A 189 4.12 16.80 3.27
C LEU A 189 2.90 17.73 3.10
N LEU A 190 2.44 17.98 1.86
CA LEU A 190 1.28 18.81 1.58
C LEU A 190 0.47 18.33 0.34
N PRO A 191 -0.81 17.94 0.48
CA PRO A 191 -1.45 17.57 1.74
C PRO A 191 -0.72 16.37 2.39
N PRO A 192 -0.67 16.29 3.73
CA PRO A 192 0.08 15.27 4.42
C PRO A 192 -0.53 13.87 4.24
N TRP A 193 0.19 12.97 3.58
CA TRP A 193 -0.12 11.53 3.52
C TRP A 193 1.17 10.72 3.37
N CYS A 194 1.19 9.47 3.85
CA CYS A 194 2.26 8.52 3.54
C CYS A 194 1.70 7.14 3.22
N SER A 195 2.28 6.49 2.21
CA SER A 195 2.26 5.02 2.10
C SER A 195 3.42 4.45 2.91
N ILE A 196 3.13 3.40 3.68
CA ILE A 196 4.05 2.64 4.53
C ILE A 196 4.23 1.29 3.85
N ILE A 197 5.46 0.93 3.53
CA ILE A 197 5.80 -0.35 2.91
C ILE A 197 6.75 -1.06 3.86
N ILE A 198 6.35 -2.23 4.34
CA ILE A 198 7.15 -3.06 5.24
C ILE A 198 7.72 -4.23 4.43
N ARG A 199 9.02 -4.46 4.56
CA ARG A 199 9.72 -5.57 3.91
C ARG A 199 10.30 -6.47 5.00
N TRP A 200 10.05 -7.76 4.87
CA TRP A 200 10.35 -8.83 5.82
C TRP A 200 11.54 -9.69 5.38
#